data_AF-A0AA86VLF7-F1
#
_entry.id   AF-A0AA86VLF7-F1
#
_cell.length_a   1.000
_cell.length_b   1.000
_cell.length_c   1.000
_cell.angle_alpha   90.00
_cell.angle_beta   90.00
_cell.angle_gamma   90.00
#
_symmetry.space_group_name_H-M   'P 1'
#
loop_
_entity.id
_entity.type
_entity.pdbx_description
1 polymer ?
#
loop_
_entity_poly.entity_id
_entity_poly.type
_entity_poly.pdbx_seq_one_letter_code
_entity_poly.pdbx_strand_id
1 'polypeptide(L)'
;MQCYNKYDNKMIRQFQNKVSNNFLQIINQKLSSLHFLNFLNVKELVLFQCKNFKLQTAPENIQKLFISDCQLKRININHLQELNELELSQNKIKNLKGIQMLQQLRLLNLEDNKISAIEQIKELQCIEQLNMNGNLINDIKPICTLTRLRKLYLSQNKIKSINLMQRLYNLQELELRNNQINNINAIGHLTQLQVLNIAENNITEIYALQQLYQLRVLQINDNKVVHVQALQHLIGLTHFEAENNCIIDQKILENHPNYKYYCIRLQTVPTKDQIKMSNIQQCISDQYYSILVIKKKQKQLKIKQTYSYGRWNCFFLFTM
;
A
#
# COMPACT_ATOMS: atom_id res chain seq x y z
N MET A 1 -11.66 -42.68 20.58
CA MET A 1 -10.38 -42.22 19.99
C MET A 1 -10.66 -41.85 18.54
N GLN A 2 -10.50 -40.59 18.15
CA GLN A 2 -10.55 -40.23 16.73
C GLN A 2 -9.29 -40.80 16.05
N CYS A 3 -9.46 -41.59 15.00
CA CYS A 3 -8.34 -42.17 14.26
C CYS A 3 -7.64 -41.09 13.43
N TYR A 4 -6.58 -40.49 13.97
CA TYR A 4 -5.70 -39.60 13.21
C TYR A 4 -4.82 -40.42 12.26
N ASN A 5 -4.62 -39.93 11.04
CA ASN A 5 -3.58 -40.52 10.19
C ASN A 5 -2.18 -40.26 10.81
N LYS A 6 -1.19 -41.08 10.44
CA LYS A 6 0.17 -41.01 11.00
C LYS A 6 0.82 -39.63 10.83
N TYR A 7 0.50 -38.92 9.74
CA TYR A 7 1.02 -37.58 9.48
C TYR A 7 0.44 -36.56 10.47
N ASP A 8 -0.88 -36.52 10.62
CA ASP A 8 -1.55 -35.60 11.53
C ASP A 8 -1.09 -35.80 12.96
N ASN A 9 -0.94 -37.05 13.43
CA ASN A 9 -0.38 -37.34 14.76
C ASN A 9 1.01 -36.73 14.97
N LYS A 10 1.90 -36.80 13.97
CA LYS A 10 3.23 -36.20 14.04
C LYS A 10 3.15 -34.67 14.12
N MET A 11 2.30 -34.07 13.29
CA MET A 11 2.15 -32.62 13.23
C MET A 11 1.50 -32.05 14.49
N ILE A 12 0.47 -32.71 15.03
CA ILE A 12 -0.17 -32.33 16.30
C ILE A 12 0.88 -32.30 17.41
N ARG A 13 1.66 -33.38 17.59
CA ARG A 13 2.74 -33.42 18.59
C ARG A 13 3.77 -32.31 18.40
N GLN A 14 4.04 -31.90 17.16
CA GLN A 14 5.01 -30.85 16.85
C GLN A 14 4.49 -29.44 17.15
N PHE A 15 3.18 -29.17 16.96
CA PHE A 15 2.63 -27.82 16.99
C PHE A 15 1.66 -27.53 18.14
N GLN A 16 1.10 -28.54 18.80
CA GLN A 16 0.08 -28.34 19.84
C GLN A 16 0.53 -27.38 20.95
N ASN A 17 1.79 -27.51 21.41
CA ASN A 17 2.34 -26.67 22.48
C ASN A 17 2.78 -25.27 21.99
N LYS A 18 2.70 -25.01 20.68
CA LYS A 18 3.00 -23.71 20.06
C LYS A 18 1.75 -22.86 19.81
N VAL A 19 0.57 -23.44 20.03
CA VAL A 19 -0.69 -22.71 19.92
C VAL A 19 -0.89 -21.89 21.17
N SER A 20 -1.12 -20.58 21.00
CA SER A 20 -1.40 -19.66 22.10
C SER A 20 -2.56 -18.75 21.69
N ASN A 21 -3.60 -18.61 22.50
CA ASN A 21 -4.75 -17.75 22.18
C ASN A 21 -5.33 -18.01 20.76
N ASN A 22 -5.46 -19.28 20.37
CA ASN A 22 -5.93 -19.70 19.04
C ASN A 22 -5.06 -19.21 17.86
N PHE A 23 -3.85 -18.71 18.13
CA PHE A 23 -2.85 -18.32 17.15
C PHE A 23 -1.82 -19.42 16.96
N LEU A 24 -1.42 -19.66 15.71
CA LEU A 24 -0.29 -20.52 15.37
C LEU A 24 0.54 -19.91 14.24
N GLN A 25 1.85 -19.87 14.45
CA GLN A 25 2.82 -19.53 13.43
C GLN A 25 3.67 -20.75 13.04
N ILE A 26 3.79 -20.98 11.74
CA ILE A 26 4.60 -22.02 11.15
C ILE A 26 5.57 -21.39 10.14
N ILE A 27 6.87 -21.58 10.38
CA ILE A 27 7.94 -21.00 9.58
C ILE A 27 8.83 -22.10 9.03
N ASN A 28 9.20 -22.00 7.74
CA ASN A 28 10.20 -22.85 7.11
C ASN A 28 9.91 -24.36 7.21
N GLN A 29 8.62 -24.75 7.10
CA GLN A 29 8.21 -26.15 7.17
C GLN A 29 7.78 -26.71 5.82
N LYS A 30 8.03 -28.01 5.64
CA LYS A 30 7.36 -28.81 4.59
C LYS A 30 6.13 -29.44 5.21
N LEU A 31 4.97 -29.03 4.72
CA LEU A 31 3.67 -29.46 5.19
C LEU A 31 3.00 -30.18 4.02
N SER A 32 2.50 -31.41 4.17
CA SER A 32 1.72 -32.07 3.11
C SER A 32 0.23 -31.70 3.16
N SER A 33 -0.25 -31.35 4.36
CA SER A 33 -1.63 -31.01 4.66
C SER A 33 -1.70 -30.05 5.85
N LEU A 34 -2.76 -29.25 5.90
CA LEU A 34 -3.15 -28.40 7.03
C LEU A 34 -4.29 -29.03 7.86
N HIS A 35 -4.75 -30.24 7.50
CA HIS A 35 -5.85 -30.94 8.18
C HIS A 35 -5.63 -31.12 9.69
N PHE A 36 -4.39 -31.31 10.13
CA PHE A 36 -4.05 -31.43 11.55
C PHE A 36 -4.47 -30.21 12.39
N LEU A 37 -4.65 -29.03 11.78
CA LEU A 37 -5.09 -27.82 12.47
C LEU A 37 -6.53 -27.92 12.98
N ASN A 38 -7.37 -28.80 12.40
CA ASN A 38 -8.72 -29.07 12.91
C ASN A 38 -8.71 -29.55 14.37
N PHE A 39 -7.59 -30.06 14.87
CA PHE A 39 -7.44 -30.58 16.23
C PHE A 39 -6.76 -29.59 17.18
N LEU A 40 -6.40 -28.40 16.69
CA LEU A 40 -5.63 -27.41 17.43
C LEU A 40 -6.42 -26.13 17.74
N ASN A 41 -7.71 -26.06 17.35
CA ASN A 41 -8.59 -24.90 17.55
C ASN A 41 -7.95 -23.57 17.10
N VAL A 42 -7.21 -23.58 15.98
CA VAL A 42 -6.53 -22.39 15.46
C VAL A 42 -7.55 -21.51 14.74
N LYS A 43 -7.58 -20.21 15.06
CA LYS A 43 -8.38 -19.18 14.39
C LYS A 43 -7.52 -18.19 13.60
N GLU A 44 -6.28 -18.00 14.04
CA GLU A 44 -5.29 -17.16 13.36
C GLU A 44 -4.07 -18.00 12.98
N LEU A 45 -3.81 -18.10 11.69
CA LEU A 45 -2.74 -18.93 11.14
C LEU A 45 -1.76 -18.07 10.33
N VAL A 46 -0.49 -18.16 10.71
CA VAL A 46 0.62 -17.56 9.96
C VAL A 46 1.49 -18.66 9.36
N LEU A 47 1.61 -18.69 8.04
CA LEU A 47 2.52 -19.54 7.29
C LEU A 47 3.56 -18.67 6.58
N PHE A 48 4.83 -18.82 6.95
CA PHE A 48 5.92 -18.12 6.30
C PHE A 48 6.94 -19.12 5.75
N GLN A 49 7.30 -18.98 4.47
CA GLN A 49 8.28 -19.86 3.81
C GLN A 49 7.95 -21.36 3.89
N CYS A 50 6.67 -21.69 4.09
CA CYS A 50 6.19 -23.06 4.12
C CYS A 50 6.00 -23.60 2.70
N LYS A 51 6.21 -24.91 2.52
CA LYS A 51 6.20 -25.56 1.21
C LYS A 51 5.32 -26.81 1.21
N ASN A 52 4.81 -27.15 0.01
CA ASN A 52 4.07 -28.37 -0.33
C ASN A 52 2.68 -28.55 0.32
N PHE A 53 2.13 -27.55 1.02
CA PHE A 53 0.81 -27.71 1.64
C PHE A 53 -0.32 -27.49 0.64
N LYS A 54 -1.44 -28.17 0.93
CA LYS A 54 -2.71 -27.97 0.24
C LYS A 54 -3.56 -27.00 1.04
N LEU A 55 -3.65 -25.75 0.59
CA LEU A 55 -4.39 -24.71 1.31
C LEU A 55 -5.88 -25.05 1.51
N GLN A 56 -6.49 -25.79 0.58
CA GLN A 56 -7.86 -26.31 0.67
C GLN A 56 -8.13 -27.24 1.87
N THR A 57 -7.09 -27.68 2.58
CA THR A 57 -7.22 -28.53 3.78
C THR A 57 -7.18 -27.73 5.09
N ALA A 58 -7.09 -26.40 4.99
CA ALA A 58 -7.17 -25.52 6.15
C ALA A 58 -8.56 -25.60 6.79
N PRO A 59 -8.65 -25.54 8.14
CA PRO A 59 -9.91 -25.66 8.86
C PRO A 59 -10.81 -24.43 8.67
N GLU A 60 -12.13 -24.67 8.63
CA GLU A 60 -13.16 -23.66 8.27
C GLU A 60 -13.30 -22.52 9.28
N ASN A 61 -12.94 -22.75 10.54
CA ASN A 61 -13.02 -21.79 11.64
C ASN A 61 -11.88 -20.74 11.65
N ILE A 62 -11.03 -20.72 10.61
CA ILE A 62 -9.98 -19.71 10.48
C ILE A 62 -10.61 -18.36 10.15
N GLN A 63 -10.28 -17.38 10.98
CA GLN A 63 -10.76 -16.00 10.87
C GLN A 63 -9.68 -15.09 10.27
N LYS A 64 -8.41 -15.40 10.55
CA LYS A 64 -7.26 -14.64 10.06
C LYS A 64 -6.22 -15.58 9.46
N LEU A 65 -5.83 -15.33 8.22
CA LEU A 65 -4.91 -16.19 7.49
C LEU A 65 -3.82 -15.36 6.81
N PHE A 66 -2.59 -15.57 7.24
CA PHE A 66 -1.40 -14.90 6.72
C PHE A 66 -0.49 -15.94 6.08
N ILE A 67 -0.28 -15.86 4.77
CA ILE A 67 0.58 -16.78 4.03
C ILE A 67 1.51 -15.98 3.14
N SER A 68 2.79 -15.91 3.51
CA SER A 68 3.78 -15.13 2.76
C SER A 68 5.00 -15.98 2.39
N ASP A 69 5.58 -15.70 1.21
CA ASP A 69 6.71 -16.43 0.63
C ASP A 69 6.52 -17.97 0.59
N CYS A 70 5.28 -18.43 0.38
CA CYS A 70 4.95 -19.87 0.33
C CYS A 70 4.81 -20.39 -1.10
N GLN A 71 5.13 -19.57 -2.11
CA GLN A 71 5.13 -19.93 -3.52
C GLN A 71 3.73 -20.36 -4.04
N LEU A 72 2.65 -19.91 -3.38
CA LEU A 72 1.28 -20.25 -3.75
C LEU A 72 0.95 -19.74 -5.15
N LYS A 73 0.32 -20.58 -5.97
CA LYS A 73 -0.12 -20.21 -7.33
C LYS A 73 -1.63 -20.03 -7.46
N ARG A 74 -2.40 -20.56 -6.50
CA ARG A 74 -3.85 -20.59 -6.46
C ARG A 74 -4.30 -20.41 -5.01
N ILE A 75 -5.45 -19.78 -4.83
CA ILE A 75 -6.04 -19.52 -3.51
C ILE A 75 -6.90 -20.72 -3.09
N ASN A 76 -8.00 -21.02 -3.80
CA ASN A 76 -8.87 -22.18 -3.55
C ASN A 76 -9.29 -22.36 -2.06
N ILE A 77 -9.86 -21.31 -1.46
CA ILE A 77 -10.30 -21.30 -0.04
C ILE A 77 -11.78 -20.96 0.12
N ASN A 78 -12.63 -21.35 -0.83
CA ASN A 78 -14.06 -21.04 -0.82
C ASN A 78 -14.80 -21.46 0.47
N HIS A 79 -14.25 -22.44 1.19
CA HIS A 79 -14.81 -22.99 2.42
C HIS A 79 -14.48 -22.16 3.67
N LEU A 80 -13.48 -21.26 3.62
CA LEU A 80 -13.05 -20.44 4.75
C LEU A 80 -13.93 -19.19 4.95
N GLN A 81 -15.24 -19.38 5.12
CA GLN A 81 -16.24 -18.31 5.08
C GLN A 81 -16.22 -17.39 6.31
N GLU A 82 -15.55 -17.80 7.40
CA GLU A 82 -15.33 -16.96 8.60
C GLU A 82 -14.13 -15.99 8.47
N LEU A 83 -13.40 -16.01 7.35
CA LEU A 83 -12.26 -15.13 7.14
C LEU A 83 -12.66 -13.66 7.13
N ASN A 84 -12.05 -12.88 8.03
CA ASN A 84 -12.14 -11.43 8.07
C ASN A 84 -10.85 -10.74 7.60
N GLU A 85 -9.69 -11.40 7.73
CA GLU A 85 -8.39 -10.90 7.28
C GLU A 85 -7.63 -11.99 6.51
N LEU A 86 -7.22 -11.66 5.29
CA LEU A 86 -6.48 -12.55 4.40
C LEU A 86 -5.25 -11.83 3.83
N GLU A 87 -4.07 -12.34 4.16
CA GLU A 87 -2.81 -11.88 3.60
C GLU A 87 -2.13 -13.02 2.84
N LEU A 88 -1.86 -12.78 1.56
CA LEU A 88 -1.25 -13.72 0.62
C LEU A 88 -0.06 -13.06 -0.12
N SER A 89 0.59 -12.10 0.53
CA SER A 89 1.69 -11.32 -0.03
C SER A 89 2.88 -12.19 -0.45
N GLN A 90 3.68 -11.73 -1.41
CA GLN A 90 4.92 -12.41 -1.85
C GLN A 90 4.73 -13.88 -2.29
N ASN A 91 3.68 -14.15 -3.06
CA ASN A 91 3.41 -15.46 -3.63
C ASN A 91 3.53 -15.44 -5.16
N LYS A 92 2.94 -16.43 -5.84
CA LYS A 92 2.95 -16.59 -7.30
C LYS A 92 1.51 -16.66 -7.85
N ILE A 93 0.55 -16.06 -7.15
CA ILE A 93 -0.87 -16.10 -7.48
C ILE A 93 -1.10 -15.33 -8.78
N LYS A 94 -1.87 -15.92 -9.69
CA LYS A 94 -2.24 -15.30 -10.97
C LYS A 94 -3.73 -15.00 -11.11
N ASN A 95 -4.55 -15.79 -10.44
CA ASN A 95 -6.01 -15.65 -10.48
C ASN A 95 -6.58 -15.70 -9.08
N LEU A 96 -7.75 -15.10 -8.94
CA LEU A 96 -8.45 -14.92 -7.69
C LEU A 96 -9.59 -15.92 -7.50
N LYS A 97 -9.61 -17.01 -8.29
CA LYS A 97 -10.62 -18.05 -8.10
C LYS A 97 -10.48 -18.64 -6.70
N GLY A 98 -11.55 -18.60 -5.93
CA GLY A 98 -11.51 -19.05 -4.54
C GLY A 98 -11.94 -17.99 -3.54
N ILE A 99 -11.97 -16.70 -3.93
CA ILE A 99 -12.23 -15.60 -2.98
C ILE A 99 -13.68 -15.14 -2.98
N GLN A 100 -14.46 -15.43 -4.02
CA GLN A 100 -15.82 -14.88 -4.19
C GLN A 100 -16.78 -15.24 -3.06
N MET A 101 -16.51 -16.32 -2.32
CA MET A 101 -17.34 -16.76 -1.20
C MET A 101 -16.97 -16.09 0.14
N LEU A 102 -15.89 -15.30 0.19
CA LEU A 102 -15.36 -14.69 1.42
C LEU A 102 -16.11 -13.38 1.74
N GLN A 103 -17.41 -13.48 1.97
CA GLN A 103 -18.33 -12.34 2.10
C GLN A 103 -18.11 -11.51 3.38
N GLN A 104 -17.37 -12.03 4.36
CA GLN A 104 -17.02 -11.34 5.60
C GLN A 104 -15.64 -10.66 5.56
N LEU A 105 -14.91 -10.80 4.45
CA LEU A 105 -13.54 -10.32 4.35
C LEU A 105 -13.50 -8.79 4.39
N ARG A 106 -12.73 -8.22 5.32
CA ARG A 106 -12.56 -6.78 5.51
C ARG A 106 -11.18 -6.30 5.06
N LEU A 107 -10.15 -7.13 5.23
CA LEU A 107 -8.79 -6.85 4.81
C LEU A 107 -8.27 -7.93 3.87
N LEU A 108 -7.79 -7.50 2.71
CA LEU A 108 -7.15 -8.38 1.73
C LEU A 108 -5.80 -7.80 1.30
N ASN A 109 -4.72 -8.53 1.58
CA ASN A 109 -3.40 -8.22 1.07
C ASN A 109 -2.95 -9.29 0.04
N LEU A 110 -2.71 -8.86 -1.19
CA LEU A 110 -2.25 -9.66 -2.33
C LEU A 110 -0.99 -9.06 -2.98
N GLU A 111 -0.25 -8.26 -2.23
CA GLU A 111 1.00 -7.63 -2.65
C GLU A 111 2.02 -8.64 -3.23
N ASP A 112 2.82 -8.19 -4.19
CA ASP A 112 3.92 -8.96 -4.79
C ASP A 112 3.49 -10.35 -5.28
N ASN A 113 2.51 -10.34 -6.18
CA ASN A 113 2.02 -11.54 -6.86
C ASN A 113 2.13 -11.38 -8.39
N LYS A 114 1.36 -12.14 -9.15
CA LYS A 114 1.34 -12.10 -10.62
C LYS A 114 -0.09 -11.93 -11.14
N ILE A 115 -0.91 -11.19 -10.42
CA ILE A 115 -2.34 -11.02 -10.70
C ILE A 115 -2.50 -9.96 -11.78
N SER A 116 -3.28 -10.27 -12.82
CA SER A 116 -3.66 -9.33 -13.87
C SER A 116 -5.17 -9.20 -14.04
N ALA A 117 -5.91 -10.29 -13.81
CA ALA A 117 -7.37 -10.31 -13.88
C ALA A 117 -7.95 -10.37 -12.47
N ILE A 118 -8.85 -9.42 -12.17
CA ILE A 118 -9.36 -9.19 -10.82
C ILE A 118 -10.90 -9.20 -10.73
N GLU A 119 -11.58 -9.80 -11.70
CA GLU A 119 -13.04 -9.75 -11.79
C GLU A 119 -13.75 -10.29 -10.54
N GLN A 120 -13.14 -11.27 -9.87
CA GLN A 120 -13.64 -11.87 -8.64
C GLN A 120 -13.70 -10.91 -7.45
N ILE A 121 -12.95 -9.81 -7.46
CA ILE A 121 -12.90 -8.85 -6.34
C ILE A 121 -14.24 -8.19 -6.11
N LYS A 122 -15.03 -7.98 -7.18
CA LYS A 122 -16.31 -7.28 -7.09
C LYS A 122 -17.30 -7.95 -6.13
N GLU A 123 -17.10 -9.22 -5.79
CA GLU A 123 -17.98 -9.95 -4.86
C GLU A 123 -17.67 -9.64 -3.38
N LEU A 124 -16.55 -8.97 -3.07
CA LEU A 124 -16.05 -8.75 -1.71
C LEU A 124 -16.57 -7.43 -1.12
N GLN A 125 -17.89 -7.30 -1.02
CA GLN A 125 -18.58 -6.05 -0.70
C GLN A 125 -18.29 -5.49 0.71
N CYS A 126 -17.70 -6.29 1.60
CA CYS A 126 -17.31 -5.87 2.95
C CYS A 126 -15.86 -5.39 3.07
N ILE A 127 -15.06 -5.42 1.98
CA ILE A 127 -13.66 -4.98 2.04
C ILE A 127 -13.53 -3.49 2.35
N GLU A 128 -12.68 -3.19 3.32
CA GLU A 128 -12.32 -1.84 3.75
C GLU A 128 -10.85 -1.52 3.43
N GLN A 129 -9.99 -2.53 3.39
CA GLN A 129 -8.57 -2.41 3.05
C GLN A 129 -8.17 -3.43 1.99
N LEU A 130 -7.65 -2.93 0.87
CA LEU A 130 -7.16 -3.74 -0.24
C LEU A 130 -5.75 -3.33 -0.63
N ASN A 131 -4.79 -4.24 -0.48
CA ASN A 131 -3.43 -4.09 -0.99
C ASN A 131 -3.21 -5.04 -2.18
N MET A 132 -2.90 -4.48 -3.35
CA MET A 132 -2.53 -5.20 -4.56
C MET A 132 -1.29 -4.60 -5.22
N ASN A 133 -0.40 -4.01 -4.42
CA ASN A 133 0.89 -3.52 -4.90
C ASN A 133 1.70 -4.63 -5.62
N GLY A 134 2.56 -4.25 -6.55
CA GLY A 134 3.50 -5.20 -7.16
C GLY A 134 2.81 -6.32 -7.96
N ASN A 135 1.80 -5.97 -8.74
CA ASN A 135 1.04 -6.91 -9.59
C ASN A 135 1.07 -6.45 -11.06
N LEU A 136 0.18 -7.01 -11.89
CA LEU A 136 0.11 -6.78 -13.34
C LEU A 136 -1.26 -6.22 -13.74
N ILE A 137 -1.93 -5.49 -12.85
CA ILE A 137 -3.28 -4.97 -13.02
C ILE A 137 -3.27 -3.77 -13.97
N ASN A 138 -4.20 -3.73 -14.91
CA ASN A 138 -4.41 -2.59 -15.81
C ASN A 138 -5.86 -2.08 -15.82
N ASP A 139 -6.83 -2.95 -15.52
CA ASP A 139 -8.24 -2.63 -15.37
C ASP A 139 -8.66 -2.73 -13.90
N ILE A 140 -9.11 -1.62 -13.34
CA ILE A 140 -9.54 -1.48 -11.95
C ILE A 140 -11.07 -1.39 -11.81
N LYS A 141 -11.83 -1.57 -12.90
CA LYS A 141 -13.30 -1.51 -12.87
C LYS A 141 -13.91 -2.40 -11.78
N PRO A 142 -13.43 -3.63 -11.51
CA PRO A 142 -13.97 -4.46 -10.43
C PRO A 142 -13.77 -3.84 -9.04
N ILE A 143 -12.62 -3.21 -8.78
CA ILE A 143 -12.33 -2.53 -7.50
C ILE A 143 -13.28 -1.34 -7.29
N CYS A 144 -13.64 -0.63 -8.35
CA CYS A 144 -14.53 0.54 -8.28
C CYS A 144 -15.99 0.21 -7.88
N THR A 145 -16.30 -1.07 -7.63
CA THR A 145 -17.58 -1.52 -7.04
C THR A 145 -17.54 -1.57 -5.51
N LEU A 146 -16.35 -1.56 -4.91
CA LEU A 146 -16.14 -1.75 -3.47
C LEU A 146 -16.27 -0.43 -2.68
N THR A 147 -17.49 0.06 -2.55
CA THR A 147 -17.77 1.38 -1.96
C THR A 147 -17.41 1.55 -0.48
N ARG A 148 -17.12 0.45 0.24
CA ARG A 148 -16.66 0.46 1.64
C ARG A 148 -15.14 0.65 1.79
N LEU A 149 -14.39 0.68 0.70
CA LEU A 149 -12.94 0.88 0.74
C LEU A 149 -12.57 2.19 1.41
N ARG A 150 -11.65 2.09 2.38
CA ARG A 150 -10.99 3.19 3.07
C ARG A 150 -9.51 3.28 2.69
N LYS A 151 -8.87 2.14 2.42
CA LYS A 151 -7.44 2.07 2.08
C LYS A 151 -7.26 1.22 0.83
N LEU A 152 -6.63 1.79 -0.20
CA LEU A 152 -6.39 1.12 -1.48
C LEU A 152 -4.95 1.33 -1.94
N TYR A 153 -4.22 0.23 -2.08
CA TYR A 153 -2.83 0.21 -2.51
C TYR A 153 -2.70 -0.52 -3.84
N LEU A 154 -2.30 0.20 -4.88
CA LEU A 154 -2.21 -0.25 -6.28
C LEU A 154 -0.89 0.19 -6.93
N SER A 155 0.13 0.50 -6.13
CA SER A 155 1.46 0.86 -6.60
C SER A 155 2.11 -0.27 -7.41
N GLN A 156 3.01 0.07 -8.32
CA GLN A 156 3.75 -0.88 -9.16
C GLN A 156 2.82 -1.83 -9.93
N ASN A 157 1.90 -1.26 -10.70
CA ASN A 157 0.98 -1.97 -11.58
C ASN A 157 1.09 -1.40 -13.01
N LYS A 158 0.10 -1.66 -13.86
CA LYS A 158 0.04 -1.20 -15.26
C LYS A 158 -1.20 -0.34 -15.52
N ILE A 159 -1.66 0.38 -14.51
CA ILE A 159 -2.89 1.17 -14.55
C ILE A 159 -2.65 2.43 -15.38
N LYS A 160 -3.55 2.69 -16.34
CA LYS A 160 -3.52 3.90 -17.18
C LYS A 160 -4.67 4.86 -16.87
N SER A 161 -5.83 4.32 -16.53
CA SER A 161 -7.06 5.07 -16.32
C SER A 161 -7.63 4.79 -14.95
N ILE A 162 -8.06 5.86 -14.28
CA ILE A 162 -8.70 5.81 -12.98
C ILE A 162 -10.10 6.42 -12.98
N ASN A 163 -10.70 6.58 -14.17
CA ASN A 163 -11.93 7.35 -14.39
C ASN A 163 -13.15 6.88 -13.56
N LEU A 164 -13.12 5.65 -13.05
CA LEU A 164 -14.21 5.08 -12.24
C LEU A 164 -14.02 5.23 -10.73
N MET A 165 -12.88 5.77 -10.26
CA MET A 165 -12.58 5.89 -8.82
C MET A 165 -13.49 6.84 -8.07
N GLN A 166 -14.21 7.74 -8.75
CA GLN A 166 -15.18 8.66 -8.13
C GLN A 166 -16.27 7.95 -7.28
N ARG A 167 -16.46 6.63 -7.47
CA ARG A 167 -17.38 5.80 -6.68
C ARG A 167 -16.85 5.42 -5.29
N LEU A 168 -15.55 5.56 -5.06
CA LEU A 168 -14.86 5.14 -3.84
C LEU A 168 -14.80 6.28 -2.80
N TYR A 169 -15.94 6.94 -2.57
CA TYR A 169 -16.04 8.19 -1.81
C TYR A 169 -15.63 8.09 -0.32
N ASN A 170 -15.48 6.88 0.22
CA ASN A 170 -14.99 6.62 1.58
C ASN A 170 -13.46 6.48 1.67
N LEU A 171 -12.72 6.58 0.56
CA LEU A 171 -11.27 6.42 0.55
C LEU A 171 -10.58 7.50 1.37
N GLN A 172 -9.67 7.04 2.23
CA GLN A 172 -8.82 7.85 3.11
C GLN A 172 -7.35 7.74 2.70
N GLU A 173 -6.92 6.58 2.20
CA GLU A 173 -5.56 6.34 1.71
C GLU A 173 -5.59 5.71 0.32
N LEU A 174 -4.88 6.32 -0.62
CA LEU A 174 -4.76 5.86 -2.00
C LEU A 174 -3.30 5.91 -2.46
N GLU A 175 -2.75 4.74 -2.82
CA GLU A 175 -1.43 4.63 -3.42
C GLU A 175 -1.50 4.07 -4.84
N LEU A 176 -0.95 4.82 -5.79
CA LEU A 176 -0.92 4.53 -7.22
C LEU A 176 0.48 4.74 -7.80
N ARG A 177 1.51 4.72 -6.96
CA ARG A 177 2.90 4.98 -7.35
C ARG A 177 3.35 4.03 -8.46
N ASN A 178 4.15 4.48 -9.41
CA ASN A 178 4.72 3.63 -10.45
C ASN A 178 3.62 2.90 -11.26
N ASN A 179 2.83 3.73 -11.95
CA ASN A 179 1.81 3.32 -12.91
C ASN A 179 1.97 4.16 -14.19
N GLN A 180 0.95 4.20 -15.04
CA GLN A 180 0.97 4.92 -16.32
C GLN A 180 -0.18 5.95 -16.38
N ILE A 181 -0.54 6.53 -15.24
CA ILE A 181 -1.66 7.47 -15.11
C ILE A 181 -1.22 8.85 -15.57
N ASN A 182 -2.07 9.54 -16.33
CA ASN A 182 -1.86 10.93 -16.73
C ASN A 182 -3.01 11.87 -16.35
N ASN A 183 -4.21 11.33 -16.08
CA ASN A 183 -5.40 12.07 -15.70
C ASN A 183 -5.89 11.58 -14.34
N ILE A 184 -6.03 12.52 -13.41
CA ILE A 184 -6.47 12.26 -12.03
C ILE A 184 -7.80 12.92 -11.67
N ASN A 185 -8.60 13.38 -12.65
CA ASN A 185 -9.85 14.10 -12.38
C ASN A 185 -10.83 13.29 -11.54
N ALA A 186 -10.85 11.96 -11.72
CA ALA A 186 -11.76 11.08 -10.98
C ALA A 186 -11.52 11.05 -9.47
N ILE A 187 -10.32 11.42 -8.98
CA ILE A 187 -10.05 11.47 -7.55
C ILE A 187 -10.47 12.80 -6.90
N GLY A 188 -10.87 13.81 -7.67
CA GLY A 188 -11.28 15.12 -7.12
C GLY A 188 -12.54 15.08 -6.26
N HIS A 189 -13.32 13.99 -6.33
CA HIS A 189 -14.50 13.76 -5.49
C HIS A 189 -14.21 12.99 -4.20
N LEU A 190 -12.97 12.52 -3.99
CA LEU A 190 -12.59 11.72 -2.84
C LEU A 190 -12.27 12.60 -1.62
N THR A 191 -13.26 13.36 -1.14
CA THR A 191 -13.05 14.42 -0.13
C THR A 191 -12.61 13.91 1.25
N GLN A 192 -12.70 12.60 1.51
CA GLN A 192 -12.18 11.96 2.72
C GLN A 192 -10.69 11.59 2.64
N LEU A 193 -10.05 11.84 1.49
CA LEU A 193 -8.67 11.43 1.25
C LEU A 193 -7.69 12.23 2.10
N GLN A 194 -6.85 11.50 2.85
CA GLN A 194 -5.85 12.03 3.76
C GLN A 194 -4.43 11.75 3.26
N VAL A 195 -4.22 10.60 2.60
CA VAL A 195 -2.94 10.19 2.03
C VAL A 195 -3.12 9.87 0.56
N LEU A 196 -2.34 10.54 -0.29
CA LEU A 196 -2.30 10.30 -1.72
C LEU A 196 -0.85 10.15 -2.19
N ASN A 197 -0.53 8.98 -2.74
CA ASN A 197 0.73 8.76 -3.43
C ASN A 197 0.46 8.43 -4.91
N ILE A 198 0.84 9.35 -5.79
CA ILE A 198 0.73 9.23 -7.25
C ILE A 198 2.10 9.46 -7.92
N ALA A 199 3.18 9.25 -7.17
CA ALA A 199 4.54 9.38 -7.68
C ALA A 199 4.83 8.40 -8.83
N GLU A 200 5.85 8.65 -9.64
CA GLU A 200 6.26 7.82 -10.78
C GLU A 200 5.08 7.53 -11.72
N ASN A 201 4.46 8.59 -12.24
CA ASN A 201 3.38 8.52 -13.22
C ASN A 201 3.64 9.53 -14.36
N ASN A 202 2.65 9.79 -15.20
CA ASN A 202 2.71 10.75 -16.31
C ASN A 202 1.79 11.97 -16.08
N ILE A 203 1.59 12.37 -14.83
CA ILE A 203 0.64 13.43 -14.47
C ILE A 203 1.23 14.79 -14.78
N THR A 204 0.46 15.63 -15.47
CA THR A 204 0.84 17.01 -15.82
C THR A 204 0.09 18.05 -15.02
N GLU A 205 -1.11 17.71 -14.53
CA GLU A 205 -2.03 18.63 -13.88
C GLU A 205 -2.61 18.01 -12.60
N ILE A 206 -2.74 18.85 -11.57
CA ILE A 206 -3.28 18.43 -10.26
C ILE A 206 -4.46 19.28 -9.79
N TYR A 207 -5.16 19.98 -10.69
CA TYR A 207 -6.31 20.82 -10.34
C TYR A 207 -7.43 20.04 -9.64
N ALA A 208 -7.55 18.74 -9.94
CA ALA A 208 -8.49 17.82 -9.28
C ALA A 208 -8.33 17.80 -7.75
N LEU A 209 -7.15 18.13 -7.21
CA LEU A 209 -6.88 18.08 -5.77
C LEU A 209 -7.46 19.28 -4.99
N GLN A 210 -7.95 20.32 -5.67
CA GLN A 210 -8.28 21.62 -5.04
C GLN A 210 -9.36 21.56 -3.93
N GLN A 211 -10.18 20.51 -3.89
CA GLN A 211 -11.25 20.32 -2.90
C GLN A 211 -10.92 19.26 -1.84
N LEU A 212 -9.72 18.67 -1.87
CA LEU A 212 -9.34 17.60 -0.95
C LEU A 212 -8.81 18.17 0.38
N TYR A 213 -9.64 18.95 1.08
CA TYR A 213 -9.25 19.69 2.30
C TYR A 213 -8.75 18.80 3.46
N GLN A 214 -9.08 17.51 3.44
CA GLN A 214 -8.58 16.54 4.42
C GLN A 214 -7.17 16.02 4.11
N LEU A 215 -6.62 16.32 2.93
CA LEU A 215 -5.32 15.80 2.50
C LEU A 215 -4.21 16.28 3.44
N ARG A 216 -3.43 15.33 3.96
CA ARG A 216 -2.33 15.53 4.92
C ARG A 216 -0.98 15.18 4.31
N VAL A 217 -0.97 14.18 3.42
CA VAL A 217 0.23 13.66 2.76
C VAL A 217 -0.04 13.58 1.26
N LEU A 218 0.82 14.23 0.47
CA LEU A 218 0.78 14.21 -0.98
C LEU A 218 2.17 13.91 -1.55
N GLN A 219 2.29 12.82 -2.30
CA GLN A 219 3.52 12.46 -3.00
C GLN A 219 3.24 12.43 -4.51
N ILE A 220 3.90 13.32 -5.25
CA ILE A 220 3.81 13.45 -6.71
C ILE A 220 5.18 13.38 -7.39
N ASN A 221 6.20 12.86 -6.70
CA ASN A 221 7.56 12.72 -7.26
C ASN A 221 7.53 12.06 -8.64
N ASP A 222 8.49 12.39 -9.50
CA ASP A 222 8.66 11.73 -10.80
C ASP A 222 7.39 11.80 -11.67
N ASN A 223 6.91 13.02 -11.89
CA ASN A 223 5.79 13.34 -12.76
C ASN A 223 6.18 14.54 -13.67
N LYS A 224 5.20 15.15 -14.34
CA LYS A 224 5.38 16.28 -15.26
C LYS A 224 4.57 17.50 -14.82
N VAL A 225 4.33 17.64 -13.51
CA VAL A 225 3.50 18.71 -12.96
C VAL A 225 4.23 20.04 -13.06
N VAL A 226 3.56 21.04 -13.63
CA VAL A 226 4.09 22.41 -13.79
C VAL A 226 3.47 23.36 -12.76
N HIS A 227 2.21 23.10 -12.43
CA HIS A 227 1.34 24.03 -11.75
C HIS A 227 0.72 23.39 -10.51
N VAL A 228 0.77 24.09 -9.38
CA VAL A 228 0.35 23.63 -8.05
C VAL A 228 -0.62 24.60 -7.37
N GLN A 229 -1.35 25.44 -8.13
CA GLN A 229 -2.36 26.36 -7.59
C GLN A 229 -3.46 25.62 -6.80
N ALA A 230 -3.75 24.37 -7.16
CA ALA A 230 -4.68 23.52 -6.43
C ALA A 230 -4.31 23.33 -4.95
N LEU A 231 -3.04 23.51 -4.58
CA LEU A 231 -2.58 23.34 -3.21
C LEU A 231 -2.85 24.57 -2.32
N GLN A 232 -3.21 25.73 -2.87
CA GLN A 232 -3.39 26.97 -2.10
C GLN A 232 -4.43 26.84 -0.96
N HIS A 233 -5.45 26.00 -1.15
CA HIS A 233 -6.51 25.79 -0.17
C HIS A 233 -6.30 24.56 0.72
N LEU A 234 -5.25 23.77 0.47
CA LEU A 234 -4.96 22.54 1.22
C LEU A 234 -4.18 22.84 2.49
N ILE A 235 -4.68 23.77 3.31
CA ILE A 235 -4.01 24.28 4.51
C ILE A 235 -3.59 23.18 5.49
N GLY A 236 -4.25 22.02 5.47
CA GLY A 236 -3.94 20.88 6.31
C GLY A 236 -2.83 19.98 5.77
N LEU A 237 -2.28 20.24 4.59
CA LEU A 237 -1.22 19.45 3.98
C LEU A 237 0.08 19.62 4.79
N THR A 238 0.55 18.53 5.40
CA THR A 238 1.70 18.51 6.32
C THR A 238 2.97 17.96 5.68
N HIS A 239 2.80 17.07 4.69
CA HIS A 239 3.89 16.40 3.99
C HIS A 239 3.63 16.48 2.48
N PHE A 240 4.56 17.06 1.73
CA PHE A 240 4.44 17.23 0.29
C PHE A 240 5.76 16.88 -0.39
N GLU A 241 5.75 15.88 -1.26
CA GLU A 241 6.92 15.49 -2.05
C GLU A 241 6.62 15.67 -3.54
N ALA A 242 7.46 16.43 -4.24
CA ALA A 242 7.30 16.72 -5.66
C ALA A 242 8.63 16.78 -6.41
N GLU A 243 9.58 15.94 -6.02
CA GLU A 243 10.86 15.78 -6.71
C GLU A 243 10.63 15.41 -8.18
N ASN A 244 11.58 15.78 -9.05
CA ASN A 244 11.56 15.43 -10.47
C ASN A 244 10.22 15.78 -11.17
N ASN A 245 9.78 17.03 -10.98
CA ASN A 245 8.66 17.66 -11.71
C ASN A 245 9.15 18.95 -12.42
N CYS A 246 8.23 19.73 -13.00
CA CYS A 246 8.50 20.98 -13.71
C CYS A 246 7.88 22.20 -13.01
N ILE A 247 7.76 22.17 -11.67
CA ILE A 247 6.94 23.14 -10.92
C ILE A 247 7.54 24.55 -10.96
N ILE A 248 6.71 25.54 -11.33
CA ILE A 248 7.13 26.96 -11.40
C ILE A 248 6.48 27.85 -10.33
N ASP A 249 5.44 27.40 -9.64
CA ASP A 249 4.68 28.24 -8.69
C ASP A 249 5.35 28.36 -7.30
N GLN A 250 6.59 28.86 -7.27
CA GLN A 250 7.40 28.96 -6.05
C GLN A 250 6.70 29.70 -4.90
N LYS A 251 6.01 30.80 -5.20
CA LYS A 251 5.29 31.61 -4.19
C LYS A 251 4.21 30.84 -3.44
N ILE A 252 3.58 29.87 -4.08
CA ILE A 252 2.52 29.05 -3.45
C ILE A 252 3.15 28.12 -2.41
N LEU A 253 4.33 27.60 -2.74
CA LEU A 253 5.07 26.66 -1.92
C LEU A 253 5.73 27.35 -0.72
N GLU A 254 6.30 28.53 -0.92
CA GLU A 254 6.91 29.35 0.14
C GLU A 254 5.90 29.81 1.20
N ASN A 255 4.68 30.14 0.78
CA ASN A 255 3.67 30.73 1.67
C ASN A 255 2.76 29.69 2.34
N HIS A 256 2.93 28.39 2.07
CA HIS A 256 2.04 27.38 2.64
C HIS A 256 2.31 27.21 4.15
N PRO A 257 1.29 27.34 5.03
CA PRO A 257 1.49 27.50 6.47
C PRO A 257 2.14 26.28 7.15
N ASN A 258 1.91 25.08 6.62
CA ASN A 258 2.10 23.81 7.32
C ASN A 258 3.07 22.81 6.67
N TYR A 259 3.82 23.16 5.62
CA TYR A 259 4.81 22.23 5.07
C TYR A 259 5.95 21.99 6.07
N LYS A 260 5.94 20.81 6.70
CA LYS A 260 7.05 20.35 7.56
C LYS A 260 8.23 19.85 6.72
N TYR A 261 7.92 19.28 5.55
CA TYR A 261 8.89 18.75 4.59
C TYR A 261 8.36 18.98 3.18
N TYR A 262 9.15 19.68 2.35
CA TYR A 262 8.96 19.67 0.92
C TYR A 262 10.31 19.51 0.21
N CYS A 263 10.35 18.62 -0.76
CA CYS A 263 11.49 18.42 -1.63
C CYS A 263 11.06 18.69 -3.07
N ILE A 264 11.68 19.69 -3.67
CA ILE A 264 11.41 20.10 -5.05
C ILE A 264 12.77 20.19 -5.74
N ARG A 265 12.91 19.45 -6.83
CA ARG A 265 14.04 19.60 -7.74
C ARG A 265 13.67 20.64 -8.79
N LEU A 266 14.22 21.84 -8.67
CA LEU A 266 14.04 22.89 -9.68
C LEU A 266 14.88 22.55 -10.92
N GLN A 267 14.30 22.66 -12.12
CA GLN A 267 15.03 22.48 -13.39
C GLN A 267 16.07 23.60 -13.63
N THR A 268 15.91 24.75 -12.98
CA THR A 268 16.88 25.84 -12.97
C THR A 268 17.36 26.08 -11.55
N VAL A 269 18.69 26.01 -11.35
CA VAL A 269 19.33 26.49 -10.12
C VAL A 269 19.14 28.02 -10.12
N PRO A 270 18.42 28.62 -9.15
CA PRO A 270 18.39 30.07 -9.03
C PRO A 270 19.83 30.56 -8.86
N THR A 271 20.23 31.63 -9.53
CA THR A 271 21.57 32.20 -9.34
C THR A 271 21.73 32.59 -7.87
N LYS A 272 22.97 32.57 -7.35
CA LYS A 272 23.30 32.85 -5.93
C LYS A 272 22.62 34.13 -5.40
N ASP A 273 22.38 35.10 -6.28
CA ASP A 273 21.78 36.41 -5.97
C ASP A 273 20.25 36.36 -5.80
N GLN A 274 19.59 35.31 -6.31
CA GLN A 274 18.13 35.12 -6.20
C GLN A 274 17.70 34.43 -4.91
N ILE A 275 18.67 33.94 -4.12
CA ILE A 275 18.44 33.16 -2.91
C ILE A 275 18.78 34.01 -1.69
N LYS A 276 17.78 34.49 -0.96
CA LYS A 276 18.02 35.09 0.37
C LYS A 276 18.49 33.99 1.35
N MET A 277 19.78 34.06 1.72
CA MET A 277 20.47 33.15 2.66
C MET A 277 19.76 32.94 4.01
N SER A 278 18.82 33.80 4.40
CA SER A 278 18.00 33.64 5.62
C SER A 278 17.01 32.48 5.56
N ASN A 279 16.73 31.93 4.37
CA ASN A 279 15.64 30.97 4.15
C ASN A 279 16.12 29.52 3.96
N ILE A 280 17.43 29.27 4.01
CA ILE A 280 18.01 27.92 3.81
C ILE A 280 18.56 27.41 5.14
N GLN A 281 17.92 26.39 5.69
CA GLN A 281 18.61 25.44 6.56
C GLN A 281 18.77 24.11 5.83
N GLN A 282 19.99 23.95 5.30
CA GLN A 282 20.64 22.71 4.88
C GLN A 282 20.26 22.15 3.49
N CYS A 283 20.84 22.74 2.44
CA CYS A 283 21.06 22.06 1.16
C CYS A 283 22.12 20.96 1.38
N ILE A 284 21.81 19.71 1.05
CA ILE A 284 22.80 18.64 0.96
C ILE A 284 23.25 18.60 -0.50
N SER A 285 24.49 18.99 -0.75
CA SER A 285 25.15 18.86 -2.05
C SER A 285 25.85 17.51 -2.11
N ASP A 286 25.22 16.51 -2.73
CA ASP A 286 25.96 15.41 -3.33
C ASP A 286 26.32 15.85 -4.75
N GLN A 287 27.56 15.57 -5.17
CA GLN A 287 28.36 16.23 -6.21
C GLN A 287 27.80 16.39 -7.64
N TYR A 288 26.48 16.24 -7.88
CA TYR A 288 25.84 16.58 -9.15
C TYR A 288 24.49 17.30 -9.02
N TYR A 289 23.90 17.48 -7.82
CA TYR A 289 22.55 18.03 -7.68
C TYR A 289 22.36 18.87 -6.40
N SER A 290 21.59 19.95 -6.51
CA SER A 290 21.18 20.79 -5.38
C SER A 290 19.78 20.37 -4.93
N ILE A 291 19.67 19.67 -3.80
CA ILE A 291 18.38 19.38 -3.15
C ILE A 291 18.02 20.60 -2.30
N LEU A 292 16.93 21.30 -2.64
CA LEU A 292 16.39 22.37 -1.80
C LEU A 292 15.48 21.74 -0.73
N VAL A 293 16.06 21.38 0.42
CA VAL A 293 15.29 20.98 1.61
C VAL A 293 15.04 22.22 2.44
N ILE A 294 13.81 22.73 2.47
CA ILE A 294 13.45 23.80 3.41
C ILE A 294 12.74 23.15 4.60
N LYS A 295 13.50 22.86 5.65
CA LYS A 295 12.96 22.46 6.97
C LYS A 295 12.52 23.71 7.72
N LYS A 296 11.22 23.84 8.02
CA LYS A 296 10.74 24.87 8.96
C LYS A 296 11.19 24.49 10.38
N LYS A 297 12.00 25.35 11.01
CA LYS A 297 12.54 25.23 12.38
C LYS A 297 11.49 24.71 13.36
N GLN A 298 11.77 23.58 14.01
CA GLN A 298 11.68 23.45 15.47
C GLN A 298 12.59 22.31 15.95
N LYS A 299 13.66 22.73 16.66
CA LYS A 299 14.64 21.98 17.47
C LYS A 299 15.35 20.78 16.82
N GLN A 300 16.68 20.96 16.71
CA GLN A 300 17.73 19.99 16.36
C GLN A 300 17.34 18.51 16.49
N LEU A 301 17.27 17.83 15.34
CA LEU A 301 17.37 16.37 15.28
C LEU A 301 18.72 16.03 14.63
N LYS A 302 19.58 15.36 15.41
CA LYS A 302 20.87 14.83 14.94
C LYS A 302 20.63 13.87 13.78
N ILE A 303 21.34 14.11 12.67
CA ILE A 303 21.39 13.20 11.53
C ILE A 303 22.03 11.89 12.00
N LYS A 304 21.28 10.78 11.97
CA LYS A 304 21.87 9.44 11.98
C LYS A 304 22.09 9.02 10.54
N GLN A 305 23.26 8.45 10.29
CA GLN A 305 23.81 8.03 9.01
C GLN A 305 22.79 7.38 8.07
N THR A 306 22.93 7.72 6.79
CA THR A 306 22.35 7.00 5.65
C THR A 306 22.97 5.60 5.55
N TYR A 307 22.13 4.58 5.42
CA TYR A 307 22.54 3.31 4.83
C TYR A 307 21.90 3.20 3.44
N SER A 308 22.75 3.00 2.43
CA SER A 308 22.35 2.54 1.12
C SER A 308 22.05 1.04 1.19
N TYR A 309 20.78 0.62 1.13
CA TYR A 309 20.44 -0.74 0.75
C TYR A 309 19.19 -0.74 -0.12
N GLY A 310 19.30 -1.36 -1.29
CA GLY A 310 18.19 -1.58 -2.20
C GLY A 310 17.11 -2.46 -1.59
N ARG A 311 15.91 -2.34 -2.19
CA ARG A 311 14.63 -2.97 -1.81
C ARG A 311 14.03 -2.38 -0.53
N TRP A 312 13.27 -1.30 -0.71
CA TRP A 312 12.59 -0.60 0.37
C TRP A 312 11.28 -1.29 0.73
N ASN A 313 11.26 -1.84 1.95
CA ASN A 313 10.05 -2.03 2.75
C ASN A 313 9.59 -0.66 3.27
N CYS A 314 8.31 -0.32 3.09
CA CYS A 314 7.68 0.82 3.74
C CYS A 314 7.58 0.55 5.25
N PHE A 315 8.18 1.40 6.08
CA PHE A 315 7.84 1.53 7.50
C PHE A 315 7.52 2.99 7.81
N PHE A 316 6.26 3.27 8.11
CA PHE A 316 5.83 4.51 8.73
C PHE A 316 6.29 4.53 10.19
N LEU A 317 7.01 5.57 10.59
CA LEU A 317 7.19 5.93 11.99
C LEU A 317 6.37 7.19 12.25
N PHE A 318 5.19 7.01 12.82
CA PHE A 318 4.49 8.09 13.52
C PHE A 318 5.18 8.32 14.86
N THR A 319 5.52 9.57 15.16
CA THR A 319 5.56 10.05 16.54
C THR A 319 4.89 11.42 16.58
N MET A 320 4.18 11.66 17.70
CA MET A 320 3.24 12.78 17.95
C MET A 320 3.77 14.17 17.58
#